data_AF-K6Z0M8-F1
#
_entry.id   AF-K6Z0M8-F1
#
_cell.length_a   1.000
_cell.length_b   1.000
_cell.length_c   1.000
_cell.angle_alpha   90.00
_cell.angle_beta   90.00
_cell.angle_gamma   90.00
#
_symmetry.space_group_name_H-M   'P 1'
#
loop_
_entity.id
_entity.type
_entity.pdbx_description
1 polymer ?
#
loop_
_entity_poly.entity_id
_entity_poly.type
_entity_poly.pdbx_seq_one_letter_code
_entity_poly.pdbx_strand_id
1 'polypeptide(L)'
;MTPTFYQGDYVLCLTWPLFRFTESQVVVVNHPKYQTIIKRIKCIQQISDNRSYWLVGDNPQSTSSQELGFVTQKNIAGLVLLKIANKR
;
A
#
# COMPACT_ATOMS: atom_id res chain seq x y z
N MET A 1 -4.01 9.31 -2.32
CA MET A 1 -3.02 8.90 -3.35
C MET A 1 -3.06 9.77 -4.59
N THR A 2 -3.94 10.78 -4.68
CA THR A 2 -3.82 11.84 -5.68
C THR A 2 -2.47 12.56 -5.53
N PRO A 3 -1.77 12.92 -6.62
CA PRO A 3 -2.15 12.83 -8.03
C PRO A 3 -1.87 11.47 -8.70
N THR A 4 -1.18 10.54 -8.03
CA THR A 4 -0.79 9.25 -8.64
C THR A 4 -2.00 8.35 -8.94
N PHE A 5 -2.95 8.27 -8.00
CA PHE A 5 -4.19 7.49 -8.14
C PHE A 5 -5.40 8.38 -7.84
N TYR A 6 -6.35 8.39 -8.76
CA TYR A 6 -7.61 9.10 -8.65
C TYR A 6 -8.72 8.13 -8.27
N GLN A 7 -9.79 8.68 -7.70
CA GLN A 7 -10.98 7.90 -7.42
C GLN A 7 -11.56 7.35 -8.75
N GLY A 8 -11.87 6.06 -8.77
CA GLY A 8 -12.40 5.38 -9.94
C GLY A 8 -11.35 4.76 -10.86
N ASP A 9 -10.05 5.01 -10.62
CA ASP A 9 -8.97 4.28 -11.29
C ASP A 9 -8.98 2.80 -10.90
N TYR A 10 -8.59 1.94 -11.83
CA TYR A 10 -8.37 0.53 -11.57
C TYR A 10 -6.88 0.25 -11.40
N VAL A 11 -6.56 -0.76 -10.60
CA VAL A 11 -5.18 -1.22 -10.41
C VAL A 11 -5.07 -2.72 -10.62
N LEU A 12 -4.03 -3.12 -11.34
CA LEU A 12 -3.58 -4.51 -11.35
C LEU A 12 -2.55 -4.65 -10.24
N CYS A 13 -2.82 -5.54 -9.29
CA CYS A 13 -1.89 -5.88 -8.23
C CYS A 13 -1.55 -7.37 -8.24
N LEU A 14 -0.35 -7.70 -7.76
CA LEU A 14 0.15 -9.07 -7.75
C LEU A 14 0.93 -9.32 -6.46
N THR A 15 0.79 -10.51 -5.91
CA THR A 15 1.52 -10.95 -4.72
C THR A 15 1.97 -12.40 -4.89
N TRP A 16 3.07 -12.77 -4.25
CA TRP A 16 3.54 -14.15 -4.17
C TRP A 16 3.89 -14.48 -2.71
N PRO A 17 3.76 -15.74 -2.26
CA PRO A 17 3.94 -16.12 -0.85
C PRO A 17 5.28 -15.70 -0.23
N LEU A 18 6.34 -15.60 -1.04
CA LEU A 18 7.70 -15.24 -0.61
C LEU A 18 8.12 -13.85 -1.10
N PHE A 19 7.18 -13.04 -1.61
CA PHE A 19 7.51 -11.73 -2.16
C PHE A 19 7.88 -10.74 -1.06
N ARG A 20 9.05 -10.12 -1.19
CA ARG A 20 9.53 -9.09 -0.28
C ARG A 20 9.30 -7.73 -0.89
N PHE A 21 8.38 -6.96 -0.30
CA PHE A 21 8.16 -5.58 -0.73
C PHE A 21 9.34 -4.69 -0.33
N THR A 22 9.56 -3.64 -1.12
CA THR A 22 10.63 -2.66 -0.94
C THR A 22 10.06 -1.27 -0.71
N GLU A 23 10.90 -0.35 -0.25
CA GLU A 23 10.52 1.05 -0.10
C GLU A 23 10.11 1.67 -1.44
N SER A 24 9.29 2.72 -1.37
CA SER A 24 8.71 3.46 -2.49
C SER A 24 7.72 2.69 -3.37
N GLN A 25 7.54 1.38 -3.16
CA GLN A 25 6.51 0.60 -3.85
C GLN A 25 5.10 1.01 -3.41
N VAL A 26 4.15 0.96 -4.35
CA VAL A 26 2.73 1.16 -4.07
C VAL A 26 2.08 -0.19 -3.89
N VAL A 27 1.37 -0.37 -2.78
CA VAL A 27 0.76 -1.64 -2.41
C VAL A 27 -0.73 -1.47 -2.15
N VAL A 28 -1.48 -2.53 -2.45
CA VAL A 28 -2.86 -2.70 -2.03
C VAL A 28 -2.84 -3.40 -0.67
N VAL A 29 -3.56 -2.85 0.29
CA VAL A 29 -3.56 -3.28 1.68
C VAL A 29 -4.98 -3.52 2.14
N ASN A 30 -5.22 -4.69 2.74
CA ASN A 30 -6.45 -5.02 3.42
C ASN A 30 -6.29 -4.64 4.89
N HIS A 31 -6.67 -3.41 5.22
CA HIS A 31 -6.59 -2.89 6.58
C HIS A 31 -7.89 -3.22 7.36
N PRO A 32 -7.82 -3.71 8.61
CA PRO A 32 -9.03 -4.09 9.36
C PRO A 32 -10.02 -2.94 9.56
N LYS A 33 -9.51 -1.72 9.77
CA LYS A 33 -10.34 -0.51 9.98
C LYS A 33 -10.76 0.19 8.68
N TYR A 34 -9.87 0.25 7.70
CA TYR A 34 -10.04 1.09 6.50
C TYR A 34 -10.36 0.26 5.25
N GLN A 35 -10.55 -1.06 5.43
CA GLN A 35 -10.76 -2.04 4.36
C GLN A 35 -9.61 -2.01 3.34
N THR A 36 -9.91 -2.23 2.07
CA THR A 36 -8.91 -2.23 1.00
C THR A 36 -8.50 -0.80 0.65
N ILE A 37 -7.23 -0.48 0.87
CA ILE A 37 -6.64 0.83 0.60
C ILE A 37 -5.37 0.70 -0.25
N ILE A 38 -5.03 1.77 -0.98
CA ILE A 38 -3.78 1.87 -1.74
C ILE A 38 -2.86 2.87 -1.04
N LYS A 39 -1.63 2.46 -0.73
CA LYS A 39 -0.62 3.29 -0.06
C LYS A 39 0.78 3.00 -0.59
N ARG A 40 1.72 3.92 -0.35
CA ARG A 40 3.13 3.76 -0.67
C ARG A 40 3.92 3.34 0.56
N ILE A 41 4.83 2.39 0.40
CA ILE A 41 5.78 2.00 1.46
C ILE A 41 6.81 3.12 1.62
N LYS A 42 6.89 3.71 2.81
CA LYS A 42 7.88 4.74 3.13
C LYS A 42 9.12 4.17 3.81
N CYS A 43 8.91 3.23 4.73
CA CYS A 43 9.96 2.62 5.52
C CYS A 43 9.57 1.18 5.85
N ILE A 44 10.57 0.32 6.01
CA ILE A 44 10.38 -1.08 6.39
C ILE A 44 11.09 -1.30 7.71
N GLN A 45 10.34 -1.82 8.69
CA GLN A 45 10.91 -2.30 9.94
C GLN A 45 10.99 -3.83 9.88
N GLN A 46 12.20 -4.36 10.03
CA GLN A 46 12.43 -5.80 10.14
C GLN A 46 12.76 -6.14 11.60
N ILE A 47 11.95 -7.01 12.20
CA ILE A 47 12.17 -7.55 13.54
C ILE A 47 12.25 -9.07 13.38
N SER A 48 13.46 -9.62 13.50
CA SER A 48 13.77 -11.03 13.19
C SER A 48 13.35 -11.40 11.75
N ASP A 49 12.50 -12.40 11.58
CA ASP A 49 11.95 -12.83 10.29
C ASP A 49 10.69 -12.07 9.87
N ASN A 50 10.13 -11.22 10.75
CA ASN A 50 8.92 -10.47 10.47
C ASN A 50 9.24 -9.10 9.87
N ARG A 51 8.47 -8.73 8.85
CA ARG A 51 8.52 -7.40 8.23
C ARG A 51 7.23 -6.64 8.45
N SER A 52 7.40 -5.42 8.89
CA SER A 52 6.37 -4.43 9.11
C SER A 52 6.64 -3.23 8.20
N TYR A 53 5.59 -2.71 7.59
CA TYR A 53 5.65 -1.69 6.56
C TYR A 53 4.99 -0.41 7.07
N TRP A 54 5.75 0.68 7.04
CA TRP A 54 5.23 2.01 7.32
C TRP A 54 4.69 2.63 6.04
N LEU A 55 3.39 2.89 6.01
CA LEU A 55 2.68 3.29 4.80
C LEU A 55 2.32 4.76 4.82
N VAL A 56 2.56 5.46 3.72
CA VAL A 56 2.19 6.86 3.52
C VAL A 56 1.26 7.00 2.32
N GLY A 57 0.43 8.05 2.34
CA GLY A 57 -0.25 8.49 1.13
C GLY A 57 0.58 9.50 0.36
N ASP A 58 0.44 9.51 -0.96
CA ASP A 58 1.08 10.52 -1.82
C ASP A 58 0.47 11.93 -1.67
N ASN A 59 -0.72 12.03 -1.08
CA ASN A 59 -1.39 13.31 -0.78
C ASN A 59 -1.23 13.62 0.72
N PRO A 60 -0.84 14.86 1.11
CA PRO A 60 -0.81 15.30 2.51
C PRO A 60 -2.14 15.12 3.27
N GLN A 61 -3.28 15.14 2.58
CA GLN A 61 -4.61 14.90 3.15
C GLN A 61 -5.00 13.41 3.22
N SER A 62 -4.09 12.50 2.87
CA SER A 62 -4.35 11.07 3.00
C SER A 62 -4.33 10.64 4.46
N THR A 63 -5.03 9.54 4.78
CA THR A 63 -5.00 8.92 6.13
C THR A 63 -3.58 8.85 6.65
N SER A 64 -3.37 9.41 7.84
CA SER A 64 -2.07 9.59 8.45
C SER A 64 -1.40 8.23 8.70
N SER A 65 -0.09 8.16 8.55
CA SER A 65 0.65 6.92 8.82
C SER A 65 0.56 6.51 10.30
N GLN A 66 0.39 7.49 11.20
CA GLN A 66 0.16 7.25 12.61
C GLN A 66 -1.15 6.51 12.88
N GLU A 67 -2.22 6.82 12.14
CA GLU A 67 -3.50 6.12 12.24
C GLU A 67 -3.49 4.73 11.61
N LEU A 68 -2.69 4.53 10.57
CA LEU A 68 -2.52 3.22 9.92
C LEU A 68 -1.66 2.28 10.76
N GLY A 69 -0.68 2.84 11.48
CA GLY A 69 0.34 2.08 12.17
C GLY A 69 1.18 1.24 11.21
N PHE A 70 1.89 0.28 11.79
CA PHE A 70 2.68 -0.68 11.02
C PHE A 70 1.77 -1.76 10.43
N VAL A 71 1.89 -1.97 9.12
CA VAL A 71 1.16 -3.01 8.40
C VAL A 71 2.08 -4.21 8.22
N THR A 72 1.61 -5.40 8.59
CA THR A 72 2.39 -6.64 8.37
C THR A 72 2.18 -7.16 6.95
N GLN A 73 3.12 -7.99 6.47
CA GLN A 73 3.03 -8.65 5.16
C GLN A 73 1.66 -9.30 4.89
N LYS A 74 1.04 -9.91 5.91
CA LYS A 74 -0.24 -10.63 5.79
C LYS A 74 -1.40 -9.72 5.38
N ASN A 75 -1.30 -8.44 5.67
CA ASN A 75 -2.32 -7.44 5.34
C ASN A 75 -2.05 -6.79 3.98
N ILE A 76 -0.94 -7.10 3.31
CA ILE A 76 -0.66 -6.60 1.96
C ILE A 76 -1.25 -7.59 0.94
N ALA A 77 -2.25 -7.13 0.20
CA ALA A 77 -2.89 -7.88 -0.87
C ALA A 77 -1.98 -8.03 -2.10
N GLY A 78 -1.16 -7.01 -2.41
CA GLY A 78 -0.16 -7.11 -3.47
C GLY A 78 0.49 -5.79 -3.86
N LEU A 79 1.54 -5.91 -4.69
CA LEU A 79 2.23 -4.80 -5.33
C LEU A 79 1.39 -4.29 -6.51
N VAL A 80 1.18 -2.98 -6.59
CA VAL A 80 0.55 -2.35 -7.76
C VAL A 80 1.55 -2.33 -8.91
N LEU A 81 1.22 -3.03 -10.00
CA LEU A 81 2.05 -3.11 -11.22
C LEU A 81 1.58 -2.13 -12.29
N LEU A 82 0.26 -1.98 -12.43
CA LEU A 82 -0.34 -1.14 -13.45
C LEU A 82 -1.50 -0.36 -12.86
N LYS A 83 -1.52 0.94 -13.16
CA LYS A 83 -2.69 1.80 -13.02
C LYS A 83 -3.40 1.86 -14.36
N ILE A 84 -4.71 1.64 -14.35
CA ILE A 84 -5.59 1.82 -15.51
C ILE A 84 -6.47 3.02 -15.21
N ALA A 85 -6.21 4.13 -15.90
CA ALA A 85 -6.95 5.36 -15.73
C ALA A 85 -8.38 5.19 -16.24
N ASN A 86 -9.36 5.55 -15.41
CA ASN A 86 -10.75 5.55 -15.82
C ASN A 86 -11.05 6.84 -16.58
N LYS A 87 -11.32 6.76 -17.89
CA LYS A 87 -11.55 7.91 -18.77
C LYS A 87 -12.96 8.49 -18.68
N ARG A 88 -13.60 8.41 -17.52
CA ARG A 88 -14.95 8.98 -17.35
C ARG A 88 -14.89 10.46 -17.06
#